data_AF-A0A9P1GCR3-F1
#
_entry.id   AF-A0A9P1GCR3-F1
#
_cell.length_a   1.000
_cell.length_b   1.000
_cell.length_c   1.000
_cell.angle_alpha   90.00
_cell.angle_beta   90.00
_cell.angle_gamma   90.00
#
_symmetry.space_group_name_H-M   'P 1'
#
loop_
_entity.id
_entity.type
_entity.pdbx_description
1 polymer ?
#
loop_
_entity_poly.entity_id
_entity_poly.type
_entity_poly.pdbx_seq_one_letter_code
_entity_poly.pdbx_strand_id
1 'polypeptide(L)'
;MSVKAPVGSTLVDVAKEHGVDIHAACGQKLQCATCHVILEKPYFERLQSPGVREEDLLDSTFTLTDTSRLGCQVRLTKDLDGIQCTLPDSSAKGNVRMTLEMPRPKVQMQLPVAPAVAPSVKRGGAAQPNVEELLERQQALSARLEAHLREVRAKAARKVGVTNASDNAGQSAEEEKEDLSKLKA
;
A
#
# COMPACT_ATOMS: atom_id res chain seq x y z
N MET A 1 23.60 -3.22 17.97
CA MET A 1 22.95 -1.97 18.46
C MET A 1 21.59 -2.29 19.05
N SER A 2 21.08 -1.51 20.02
CA SER A 2 19.73 -1.70 20.59
C SER A 2 18.85 -0.50 20.28
N VAL A 3 17.67 -0.72 19.70
CA VAL A 3 16.73 0.35 19.28
C VAL A 3 15.33 0.11 19.85
N LYS A 4 14.55 1.18 20.03
CA LYS A 4 13.19 1.12 20.57
C LYS A 4 12.19 1.20 19.42
N ALA A 5 11.14 0.38 19.45
CA ALA A 5 10.15 0.33 18.37
C ALA A 5 8.71 0.27 18.87
N PRO A 6 7.78 1.02 18.24
CA PRO A 6 6.35 0.89 18.53
C PRO A 6 5.77 -0.38 17.93
N VAL A 7 4.82 -0.98 18.66
CA VAL A 7 4.05 -2.15 18.20
C VAL A 7 3.26 -1.79 16.94
N GLY A 8 3.28 -2.67 15.94
CA GLY A 8 2.62 -2.50 14.64
C GLY A 8 3.54 -1.97 13.53
N SER A 9 4.71 -1.45 13.88
CA SER A 9 5.73 -1.00 12.92
C SER A 9 6.38 -2.19 12.21
N THR A 10 6.91 -1.96 11.01
CA THR A 10 7.72 -2.96 10.31
C THR A 10 9.18 -2.88 10.74
N LEU A 11 9.94 -3.98 10.60
CA LEU A 11 11.38 -3.96 10.88
C LEU A 11 12.12 -2.92 10.04
N VAL A 12 11.71 -2.75 8.78
CA VAL A 12 12.31 -1.78 7.85
C VAL A 12 12.13 -0.34 8.32
N ASP A 13 10.92 0.02 8.78
CA ASP A 13 10.63 1.38 9.25
C ASP A 13 11.49 1.74 10.46
N VAL A 14 11.52 0.85 11.45
CA VAL A 14 12.30 1.04 12.68
C VAL A 14 13.78 1.12 12.38
N ALA A 15 14.29 0.25 11.52
CA ALA A 15 15.69 0.23 11.11
C ALA A 15 16.08 1.56 10.45
N LYS A 16 15.27 2.06 9.51
CA LYS A 16 15.52 3.35 8.85
C LYS A 16 15.45 4.53 9.81
N GLU A 17 14.48 4.55 10.72
CA GLU A 17 14.33 5.61 11.73
C GLU A 17 15.56 5.72 12.63
N HIS A 18 16.24 4.61 12.89
CA HIS A 18 17.42 4.54 13.74
C HIS A 18 18.75 4.53 12.96
N GLY A 19 18.73 4.86 11.67
CA GLY A 19 19.93 4.99 10.86
C GLY A 19 20.62 3.65 10.50
N VAL A 20 19.89 2.55 10.56
CA VAL A 20 20.35 1.25 10.05
C VAL A 20 20.20 1.25 8.54
N ASP A 21 21.26 0.85 7.84
CA ASP A 21 21.31 0.83 6.38
C ASP A 21 20.57 -0.38 5.77
N ILE A 22 19.27 -0.49 6.04
CA ILE A 22 18.41 -1.48 5.40
C ILE A 22 17.85 -0.92 4.09
N HIS A 23 18.12 -1.65 3.00
CA HIS A 23 17.63 -1.26 1.69
C HIS A 23 16.17 -1.70 1.50
N ALA A 24 15.29 -0.77 1.14
CA ALA A 24 13.89 -1.10 0.81
C ALA A 24 13.50 -0.45 -0.51
N ALA A 25 14.10 -0.93 -1.60
CA ALA A 25 14.02 -0.32 -2.92
C ALA A 25 12.59 -0.25 -3.47
N CYS A 26 11.75 -1.26 -3.22
CA CYS A 26 10.36 -1.26 -3.66
C CYS A 26 9.39 -0.49 -2.74
N GLY A 27 9.89 0.11 -1.65
CA GLY A 27 9.03 0.79 -0.67
C GLY A 27 8.05 -0.15 0.03
N GLN A 28 8.49 -1.36 0.39
CA GLN A 28 7.70 -2.35 1.15
C GLN A 28 6.50 -2.95 0.41
N LYS A 29 6.57 -3.07 -0.92
CA LYS A 29 5.49 -3.57 -1.78
C LYS A 29 5.60 -5.05 -2.19
N LEU A 30 6.47 -5.82 -1.54
CA LEU A 30 6.74 -7.23 -1.87
C LEU A 30 7.12 -7.44 -3.36
N GLN A 31 8.05 -6.62 -3.86
CA GLN A 31 8.54 -6.69 -5.25
C GLN A 31 10.06 -6.89 -5.35
N CYS A 32 10.78 -6.85 -4.24
CA CYS A 32 12.23 -7.06 -4.21
C CYS A 32 12.65 -7.71 -2.89
N ALA A 33 13.86 -8.27 -2.85
CA ALA A 33 14.43 -8.89 -1.65
C ALA A 33 15.51 -8.03 -0.95
N THR A 34 15.62 -6.74 -1.28
CA THR A 34 16.66 -5.86 -0.69
C THR A 34 16.53 -5.64 0.81
N CYS A 35 15.34 -5.88 1.36
CA CYS A 35 15.05 -5.75 2.80
C CYS A 35 15.19 -7.08 3.56
N HIS A 36 15.95 -8.02 2.99
CA HIS A 36 16.21 -9.33 3.57
C HIS A 36 16.90 -9.18 4.93
N VAL A 37 16.36 -9.87 5.93
CA VAL A 37 16.89 -9.96 7.29
C VAL A 37 16.92 -11.42 7.73
N ILE A 38 17.86 -11.76 8.60
CA ILE A 38 17.97 -13.07 9.22
C ILE A 38 17.52 -12.92 10.68
N LEU A 39 16.48 -13.67 11.07
CA LEU A 39 15.92 -13.61 12.42
C LEU A 39 16.52 -14.70 13.31
N GLU A 40 16.57 -14.45 14.62
CA GLU A 40 16.82 -15.53 15.58
C GLU A 40 15.66 -16.54 15.60
N LYS A 41 15.99 -17.84 15.64
CA LYS A 41 15.03 -18.97 15.66
C LYS A 41 13.82 -18.80 16.60
N PRO A 42 13.98 -18.43 17.89
CA PRO A 42 12.84 -18.29 18.81
C PRO A 42 11.84 -17.22 18.41
N TYR A 43 12.25 -16.21 17.63
CA TYR A 43 11.36 -15.16 17.12
C TYR A 43 10.77 -15.54 15.76
N PHE A 44 11.55 -16.22 14.93
CA PHE A 44 11.08 -16.73 13.63
C PHE A 44 9.90 -17.69 13.79
N GLU A 45 9.95 -18.62 14.74
CA GLU A 45 8.87 -19.58 15.01
C GLU A 45 7.56 -18.94 15.52
N ARG A 46 7.64 -17.71 16.04
CA ARG A 46 6.46 -16.94 16.49
C ARG A 46 5.83 -16.13 15.36
N LEU A 47 6.51 -15.97 14.24
CA LEU A 47 6.00 -15.27 13.08
C LEU A 47 5.14 -16.21 12.23
N GLN A 48 4.24 -15.60 11.46
CA GLN A 48 3.55 -16.34 10.41
C GLN A 48 4.57 -16.80 9.36
N SER A 49 4.39 -18.00 8.82
CA SER A 49 5.21 -18.49 7.71
C SER A 49 5.23 -17.48 6.55
N PRO A 50 6.33 -17.37 5.81
CA PRO A 50 6.37 -16.54 4.61
C PRO A 50 5.31 -17.03 3.62
N GLY A 51 4.71 -16.09 2.87
CA GLY A 51 3.82 -16.45 1.77
C GLY A 51 4.61 -16.87 0.53
N VAL A 52 3.98 -17.59 -0.39
CA VAL A 52 4.61 -18.08 -1.64
C VAL A 52 5.41 -17.00 -2.37
N ARG A 53 4.83 -15.80 -2.51
CA ARG A 53 5.49 -14.68 -3.20
C ARG A 53 6.71 -14.13 -2.43
N GLU A 54 6.67 -14.21 -1.11
CA GLU A 54 7.82 -13.85 -0.27
C GLU A 54 8.94 -14.88 -0.42
N GLU A 55 8.60 -16.17 -0.43
CA GLU A 55 9.54 -17.28 -0.66
C GLU A 55 10.22 -17.17 -2.02
N ASP A 56 9.46 -16.93 -3.10
CA ASP A 56 10.00 -16.73 -4.46
C ASP A 56 11.06 -15.61 -4.50
N LEU A 57 10.84 -14.52 -3.75
CA LEU A 57 11.78 -13.40 -3.68
C LEU A 57 12.99 -13.74 -2.81
N LEU A 58 12.80 -14.46 -1.71
CA LEU A 58 13.88 -14.90 -0.83
C LEU A 58 14.83 -15.89 -1.53
N ASP A 59 14.32 -16.75 -2.40
CA ASP A 59 15.10 -17.70 -3.20
C ASP A 59 16.04 -17.01 -4.20
N SER A 60 15.75 -15.75 -4.57
CA SER A 60 16.65 -14.95 -5.41
C SER A 60 17.87 -14.40 -4.66
N THR A 61 17.95 -14.58 -3.34
CA THR A 61 19.04 -14.06 -2.50
C THR A 61 20.16 -15.09 -2.33
N PHE A 62 21.42 -14.63 -2.41
CA PHE A 62 22.59 -15.52 -2.29
C PHE A 62 22.86 -15.98 -0.84
N THR A 63 22.34 -15.25 0.15
CA THR A 63 22.57 -15.48 1.58
C THR A 63 21.32 -16.00 2.30
N LEU A 64 20.53 -16.83 1.62
CA LEU A 64 19.33 -17.41 2.18
C LEU A 64 19.65 -18.36 3.36
N THR A 65 18.82 -18.32 4.39
CA THR A 65 18.92 -19.15 5.60
C THR A 65 17.52 -19.56 6.01
N ASP A 66 17.39 -20.61 6.85
CA ASP A 66 16.09 -21.12 7.30
C ASP A 66 15.25 -20.07 8.05
N THR A 67 15.89 -19.07 8.66
CA THR A 67 15.23 -18.00 9.41
C THR A 67 15.24 -16.65 8.67
N SER A 68 15.50 -16.68 7.36
CA SER A 68 15.44 -15.51 6.50
C SER A 68 14.01 -15.05 6.28
N ARG A 69 13.78 -13.74 6.38
CA ARG A 69 12.50 -13.08 6.07
C ARG A 69 12.71 -11.77 5.35
N LEU A 70 11.67 -11.28 4.68
CA LEU A 70 11.65 -9.92 4.18
C LEU A 70 11.22 -8.99 5.32
N GLY A 71 12.10 -8.09 5.76
CA GLY A 71 11.85 -7.21 6.90
C GLY A 71 10.61 -6.31 6.73
N CYS A 72 10.17 -6.06 5.49
CA CYS A 72 8.94 -5.32 5.21
C CYS A 72 7.65 -6.10 5.51
N GLN A 73 7.70 -7.43 5.53
CA GLN A 73 6.55 -8.29 5.88
C GLN A 73 6.50 -8.61 7.38
N VAL A 74 7.62 -8.43 8.09
CA VAL A 74 7.69 -8.66 9.53
C VAL A 74 7.15 -7.46 10.29
N ARG A 75 5.94 -7.62 10.85
CA ARG A 75 5.30 -6.64 11.74
C ARG A 75 5.64 -6.94 13.19
N LEU A 76 6.04 -5.92 13.92
CA LEU A 76 6.37 -6.03 15.34
C LEU A 76 5.10 -6.20 16.16
N THR A 77 4.95 -7.35 16.82
CA THR A 77 3.87 -7.66 17.76
C THR A 77 4.42 -7.73 19.19
N LYS A 78 3.54 -7.73 20.19
CA LYS A 78 3.94 -7.79 21.61
C LYS A 78 4.76 -9.04 21.96
N ASP A 79 4.55 -10.13 21.23
CA ASP A 79 5.20 -11.43 21.47
C ASP A 79 6.64 -11.50 20.95
N LEU A 80 7.07 -10.45 20.22
CA LEU A 80 8.39 -10.30 19.62
C LEU A 80 9.27 -9.30 20.38
N ASP A 81 9.01 -9.12 21.67
CA ASP A 81 9.84 -8.25 22.50
C ASP A 81 11.29 -8.76 22.59
N GLY A 82 12.23 -7.85 22.37
CA GLY A 82 13.66 -8.13 22.31
C GLY A 82 14.14 -8.83 21.04
N ILE A 83 13.34 -8.86 19.96
CA ILE A 83 13.71 -9.50 18.69
C ILE A 83 15.10 -9.07 18.21
N GLN A 84 15.90 -10.08 17.86
CA GLN A 84 17.22 -9.90 17.28
C GLN A 84 17.19 -10.30 15.82
N CYS A 85 17.74 -9.43 14.97
CA CYS A 85 17.91 -9.69 13.56
C CYS A 85 19.31 -9.31 13.10
N THR A 86 19.78 -10.01 12.07
CA THR A 86 21.08 -9.77 11.45
C THR A 86 20.85 -9.39 10.00
N LEU A 87 21.52 -8.33 9.55
CA LEU A 87 21.53 -7.96 8.15
C LEU A 87 22.59 -8.81 7.43
N PRO A 88 22.25 -9.45 6.31
CA PRO A 88 23.23 -10.15 5.48
C PRO A 88 24.21 -9.16 4.84
N ASP A 89 25.38 -9.65 4.40
CA ASP A 89 26.50 -8.83 3.91
C ASP A 89 26.15 -7.84 2.77
N SER A 90 25.04 -8.07 2.05
CA SER A 90 24.54 -7.17 1.01
C SER A 90 24.01 -5.83 1.53
N SER A 91 23.67 -5.72 2.83
CA SER A 91 23.01 -4.54 3.43
C SER A 91 23.84 -3.87 4.55
N ALA A 92 25.17 -3.93 4.45
CA ALA A 92 26.14 -3.44 5.42
C ALA A 92 26.20 -4.20 6.77
N LYS A 93 27.42 -4.26 7.31
CA LYS A 93 27.81 -5.07 8.48
C LYS A 93 27.12 -4.58 9.76
N GLY A 94 26.19 -5.35 10.31
CA GLY A 94 25.64 -5.06 11.63
C GLY A 94 24.62 -6.07 12.16
N ASN A 95 24.77 -6.40 13.44
CA ASN A 95 23.73 -7.04 14.24
C ASN A 95 22.75 -5.97 14.77
N VAL A 96 21.48 -6.12 14.44
CA VAL A 96 20.40 -5.21 14.84
C VAL A 96 19.58 -5.89 15.93
N ARG A 97 19.66 -5.39 17.15
CA ARG A 97 18.79 -5.81 18.24
C ARG A 97 17.68 -4.76 18.36
N MET A 98 16.45 -5.19 18.23
CA MET A 98 15.29 -4.33 18.44
C MET A 98 14.63 -4.72 19.76
N THR A 99 14.38 -3.74 20.62
CA THR A 99 13.68 -3.94 21.88
C THR A 99 12.36 -3.19 21.81
N LEU A 100 11.25 -3.86 22.14
CA LEU A 100 9.95 -3.22 22.17
C LEU A 100 9.81 -2.52 23.52
N GLU A 101 10.35 -1.32 23.63
CA GLU A 101 9.93 -0.48 24.74
C GLU A 101 8.52 0.03 24.48
N MET A 102 7.56 -0.47 25.24
CA MET A 102 6.25 0.15 25.34
C MET A 102 6.44 1.56 25.92
N PRO A 103 6.16 2.66 25.19
CA PRO A 103 5.95 3.93 25.86
C PRO A 103 4.73 3.72 26.75
N ARG A 104 4.94 3.63 28.08
CA ARG A 104 3.82 3.69 29.01
C ARG A 104 3.11 5.01 28.70
N PRO A 105 1.85 5.03 28.26
CA PRO A 105 1.15 6.30 28.19
C PRO A 105 1.08 6.81 29.63
N LYS A 106 1.71 7.95 29.93
CA LYS A 106 1.39 8.71 31.14
C LYS A 106 -0.03 9.22 30.95
N VAL A 107 -1.00 8.38 31.28
CA VAL A 107 -2.40 8.79 31.39
C VAL A 107 -2.50 9.62 32.67
N GLN A 108 -2.35 10.93 32.54
CA GLN A 108 -2.98 11.87 33.44
C GLN A 108 -3.87 12.79 32.61
N MET A 109 -5.05 12.28 32.28
CA MET A 109 -6.27 13.09 32.25
C MET A 109 -7.45 12.13 32.31
N GLN A 110 -8.31 12.30 33.31
CA GLN A 110 -9.57 11.57 33.41
C GLN A 110 -10.41 11.88 32.17
N LEU A 111 -10.42 10.95 31.21
CA LEU A 111 -11.55 10.84 30.31
C LEU A 111 -12.65 10.06 31.05
N PRO A 112 -13.93 10.44 30.90
CA PRO A 112 -15.03 9.67 31.46
C PRO A 112 -14.96 8.24 30.93
N VAL A 113 -15.02 7.27 31.84
CA VAL A 113 -15.01 5.84 31.53
C VAL A 113 -16.17 5.56 30.58
N ALA A 114 -15.86 5.33 29.30
CA ALA A 114 -16.81 4.77 28.36
C ALA A 114 -17.19 3.37 28.88
N PRO A 115 -18.48 3.07 29.11
CA PRO A 115 -18.87 1.78 29.65
C PRO A 115 -18.44 0.68 28.68
N ALA A 116 -17.94 -0.43 29.25
CA ALA A 116 -17.51 -1.61 28.54
C ALA A 116 -18.58 -2.05 27.53
N VAL A 117 -18.25 -1.95 26.23
CA VAL A 117 -19.12 -2.44 25.18
C VAL A 117 -19.00 -3.97 25.15
N ALA A 118 -20.01 -4.62 25.71
CA ALA A 118 -20.26 -6.05 25.59
C ALA A 118 -20.35 -6.47 24.10
N PRO A 119 -20.06 -7.74 23.75
CA PRO A 119 -20.30 -8.25 22.41
C PRO A 119 -21.82 -8.38 22.22
N SER A 120 -22.43 -7.32 21.70
CA SER A 120 -23.81 -7.34 21.23
C SER A 120 -23.86 -6.54 19.95
N VAL A 121 -23.40 -7.16 18.86
CA VAL A 121 -23.86 -6.78 17.53
C VAL A 121 -25.35 -7.12 17.50
N LYS A 122 -26.19 -6.19 17.97
CA LYS A 122 -27.56 -6.12 17.49
C LYS A 122 -27.43 -5.79 16.01
N ARG A 123 -27.63 -6.80 15.18
CA ARG A 123 -27.99 -6.67 13.77
C ARG A 123 -29.27 -5.82 13.71
N GLY A 124 -29.11 -4.50 13.83
CA GLY A 124 -30.05 -3.55 13.30
C GLY A 124 -29.81 -3.55 11.80
N GLY A 125 -30.72 -4.15 11.05
CA GLY A 125 -30.69 -4.12 9.60
C GLY A 125 -30.75 -2.68 9.12
N ALA A 126 -29.59 -2.08 8.85
CA ALA A 126 -29.51 -1.17 7.73
C ALA A 126 -29.71 -2.07 6.51
N ALA A 127 -30.90 -2.00 5.91
CA ALA A 127 -31.18 -2.65 4.65
C ALA A 127 -30.00 -2.38 3.72
N GLN A 128 -29.31 -3.45 3.30
CA GLN A 128 -28.28 -3.29 2.29
C GLN A 128 -28.98 -2.63 1.09
N PRO A 129 -28.49 -1.48 0.58
CA PRO A 129 -29.08 -0.88 -0.60
C PRO A 129 -29.03 -1.94 -1.70
N ASN A 130 -30.18 -2.16 -2.37
CA ASN A 130 -30.25 -3.13 -3.45
C ASN A 130 -29.19 -2.78 -4.49
N VAL A 131 -28.48 -3.78 -5.02
CA VAL A 131 -27.43 -3.61 -6.04
C VAL A 131 -27.98 -2.81 -7.23
N GLU A 132 -29.27 -3.00 -7.55
CA GLU A 132 -29.99 -2.27 -8.58
C GLU A 132 -30.15 -0.77 -8.26
N GLU A 133 -30.55 -0.40 -7.04
CA GLU A 133 -30.67 1.01 -6.62
C GLU A 133 -29.29 1.71 -6.62
N LEU A 134 -28.25 0.98 -6.26
CA LEU A 134 -26.88 1.51 -6.25
C LEU A 134 -26.33 1.71 -7.66
N LEU A 135 -26.69 0.81 -8.59
CA LEU A 135 -26.38 0.94 -10.01
C LEU A 135 -27.14 2.11 -10.65
N GLU A 136 -28.43 2.28 -10.35
CA GLU A 136 -29.23 3.42 -10.81
C GLU A 136 -28.66 4.75 -10.31
N ARG A 137 -28.26 4.82 -9.04
CA ARG A 137 -27.57 6.01 -8.49
C ARG A 137 -26.24 6.27 -9.18
N GLN A 138 -25.46 5.22 -9.47
CA GLN A 138 -24.19 5.36 -10.19
C GLN A 138 -24.42 5.88 -11.62
N GLN A 139 -25.41 5.35 -12.34
CA GLN A 139 -25.79 5.77 -13.68
C GLN A 139 -26.34 7.21 -13.71
N ALA A 140 -27.11 7.61 -12.70
CA ALA A 140 -27.60 8.98 -12.58
C ALA A 140 -26.46 9.97 -12.32
N LEU A 141 -25.47 9.60 -11.49
CA LEU A 141 -24.29 10.43 -11.23
C LEU A 141 -23.40 10.55 -12.47
N SER A 142 -23.19 9.46 -13.21
CA SER A 142 -22.41 9.51 -14.45
C SER A 142 -23.07 10.39 -15.51
N ALA A 143 -24.38 10.27 -15.72
CA ALA A 143 -25.12 11.12 -16.66
C ALA A 143 -25.02 12.63 -16.31
N ARG A 144 -25.07 12.97 -15.01
CA ARG A 144 -24.91 14.36 -14.55
C ARG A 144 -23.49 14.87 -14.81
N LEU A 145 -22.48 14.04 -14.57
CA LEU A 145 -21.10 14.39 -14.86
C LEU A 145 -20.88 14.61 -16.36
N GLU A 146 -21.43 13.75 -17.22
CA GLU A 146 -21.35 13.88 -18.67
C GLU A 146 -22.03 15.17 -19.18
N ALA A 147 -23.19 15.52 -18.65
CA ALA A 147 -23.88 16.77 -18.98
C ALA A 147 -23.02 17.98 -18.60
N HIS A 148 -22.44 17.97 -17.40
CA HIS A 148 -21.55 19.04 -16.94
C HIS A 148 -20.29 19.14 -17.82
N LEU A 149 -19.69 18.00 -18.20
CA LEU A 149 -18.55 17.98 -19.11
C LEU A 149 -18.90 18.51 -20.51
N ARG A 150 -20.10 18.24 -21.04
CA ARG A 150 -20.58 18.84 -22.30
C ARG A 150 -20.72 20.36 -22.20
N GLU A 151 -21.27 20.87 -21.09
CA GLU A 151 -21.40 22.30 -20.87
C GLU A 151 -20.03 22.99 -20.74
N VAL A 152 -19.11 22.40 -19.98
CA VAL A 152 -17.73 22.90 -19.84
C VAL A 152 -17.01 22.89 -21.19
N ARG A 153 -17.17 21.83 -22.00
CA ARG A 153 -16.63 21.76 -23.37
C ARG A 153 -17.24 22.83 -24.28
N ALA A 154 -18.55 23.07 -24.22
CA ALA A 154 -19.21 24.12 -25.00
C ALA A 154 -18.76 25.53 -24.57
N LYS A 155 -18.59 25.76 -23.26
CA LYS A 155 -18.03 27.01 -22.72
C LYS A 155 -16.57 27.19 -23.12
N ALA A 156 -15.77 26.13 -23.11
CA ALA A 156 -14.39 26.15 -23.59
C ALA A 156 -14.34 26.48 -25.10
N ALA A 157 -15.18 25.85 -25.93
CA ALA A 157 -15.28 26.17 -27.35
C ALA A 157 -15.69 27.63 -27.60
N ARG A 158 -16.62 28.19 -26.82
CA ARG A 158 -16.98 29.61 -26.88
C ARG A 158 -15.83 30.53 -26.44
N LYS A 159 -15.03 30.13 -25.45
CA LYS A 159 -13.87 30.89 -24.99
C LYS A 159 -12.71 30.85 -25.98
N VAL A 160 -12.53 29.73 -26.69
CA VAL A 160 -11.56 29.57 -27.79
C VAL A 160 -12.03 30.31 -29.05
N GLY A 161 -13.34 30.34 -29.32
CA GLY A 161 -13.92 31.05 -30.48
C GLY A 161 -13.87 32.57 -30.42
N VAL A 162 -13.53 33.17 -29.26
CA VAL A 162 -13.31 34.63 -29.13
C VAL A 162 -11.85 35.03 -29.33
N THR A 163 -10.90 34.08 -29.40
CA THR A 163 -9.47 34.42 -29.53
C THR A 163 -8.83 34.08 -30.87
N ASN A 164 -9.46 33.31 -31.76
CA ASN A 164 -8.84 32.89 -33.01
C ASN A 164 -9.68 33.30 -34.24
N ALA A 165 -9.84 34.61 -34.44
CA ALA A 165 -9.99 35.17 -35.78
C ALA A 165 -8.59 35.44 -36.33
N SER A 166 -7.90 34.38 -36.74
CA SER A 166 -6.85 34.40 -37.77
C SER A 166 -6.21 33.01 -37.91
N ASP A 167 -6.31 32.47 -39.12
CA ASP A 167 -5.31 31.60 -39.75
C ASP A 167 -5.09 30.19 -39.18
N ASN A 168 -5.82 29.20 -39.71
CA ASN A 168 -5.37 28.42 -40.86
C ASN A 168 -6.20 27.12 -40.97
N ALA A 169 -6.67 26.84 -42.17
CA ALA A 169 -7.46 25.69 -42.52
C ALA A 169 -6.59 24.43 -42.75
N GLY A 170 -7.16 23.26 -42.46
CA GLY A 170 -7.02 22.10 -43.34
C GLY A 170 -6.19 20.91 -42.84
N GLN A 171 -6.91 19.76 -42.74
CA GLN A 171 -6.48 18.38 -43.03
C GLN A 171 -5.62 17.70 -41.92
N SER A 172 -5.85 16.46 -41.47
CA SER A 172 -6.56 15.30 -42.04
C SER A 172 -6.84 14.30 -40.89
N ALA A 173 -8.05 13.76 -40.77
CA ALA A 173 -8.33 12.61 -39.87
C ALA A 173 -9.51 11.77 -40.40
N GLU A 174 -9.51 11.46 -41.70
CA GLU A 174 -10.51 10.55 -42.31
C GLU A 174 -9.87 9.33 -42.99
N GLU A 175 -8.64 8.93 -42.63
CA GLU A 175 -7.91 7.85 -43.34
C GLU A 175 -7.88 6.48 -42.63
N GLU A 176 -8.58 6.28 -41.50
CA GLU A 176 -8.47 5.01 -40.73
C GLU A 176 -9.69 4.08 -40.84
N LYS A 177 -10.61 4.31 -41.78
CA LYS A 177 -11.81 3.45 -41.95
C LYS A 177 -11.87 2.61 -43.22
N GLU A 178 -10.86 2.66 -44.10
CA GLU A 178 -10.87 1.88 -45.34
C GLU A 178 -9.97 0.61 -45.32
N ASP A 179 -9.14 0.40 -44.30
CA ASP A 179 -8.23 -0.77 -44.25
C ASP A 179 -8.81 -2.04 -43.61
N LEU A 180 -9.93 -1.95 -42.86
CA LEU A 180 -10.49 -3.13 -42.19
C LEU A 180 -11.43 -3.98 -43.07
N SER A 181 -11.79 -3.49 -44.26
CA SER A 181 -12.63 -4.22 -45.23
C SER A 181 -11.83 -5.07 -46.23
N LYS A 182 -10.50 -4.93 -46.29
CA LYS A 182 -9.63 -5.70 -47.21
C LYS A 182 -8.94 -6.92 -46.58
N LEU A 183 -9.06 -7.14 -45.26
CA LEU A 183 -8.48 -8.31 -44.57
C LEU A 183 -9.46 -9.49 -44.34
N LYS A 184 -10.69 -9.41 -44.87
CA LYS A 184 -11.67 -10.51 -44.81
C LYS A 184 -12.15 -10.95 -46.20
N ALA A 185 -11.23 -10.94 -47.17
CA ALA A 185 -11.41 -11.58 -48.47
C ALA A 185 -10.46 -12.77 -48.58
#